data_AF-A0A9E2P6L5-F1
#
_entry.id   AF-A0A9E2P6L5-F1
#
_cell.length_a   1.000
_cell.length_b   1.000
_cell.length_c   1.000
_cell.angle_alpha   90.00
_cell.angle_beta   90.00
_cell.angle_gamma   90.00
#
_symmetry.space_group_name_H-M   'P 1'
#
loop_
_entity.id
_entity.type
_entity.pdbx_description
1 polymer ?
#
loop_
_entity_poly.entity_id
_entity_poly.type
_entity_poly.pdbx_seq_one_letter_code
_entity_poly.pdbx_strand_id
1 'polypeptide(L)'
;MNAPSRIAARTADGLSAYRAVRAAMPALARGLDAEDLAAQSMPDCSPGKWHLAHTSWFFEAMILGEEPGYRPVDPRFQTLFNSYYEALGHRVERSERGLMTRPSLDEVMAYRREIDRRMAVWLAEVPTDPRRLYLLTLGLHHDQQHQELFLMDLLNLMARSPLDPAAYEAEPRAGAAQPGQGGTARFDGGLVEIGHGGEGFAFDNEGPAHRVWLEPYALDADLVSNGDWIAFIGDGGYARPELWLSDGWATVQAEGWTAPLYWRRDDDGWTTMGLAGRTAVDPQAPVRHVSFYEAEAYARWAGKRLPTEAEWEHAVRCRPESFSNAFGEVWQWTASAYAPYPGFRPTEGTASEYNGKFMANQMVLRGSSFATPEGHARVSYRNFFYPHQRWAFAGLRLAADAPSPLVRSADEGETARFRRDLIAGLSRSPKVASPKWFYDAEGSHLFEAITRLPEYYPTRQEADLLRRVAPQWAARFGPAAALVEFGSGASEKTRIVLDAADDLAAYVPIDISADALDAAARRIAEAYPALKVAPLVGDFLHLGALPAGIGAGRRVGFFPGSTIGNLEREEAIAFLTAARGLLGPDALFILGVDLVKAPELLVAAYDDSAGVTAAFNRN
;
A
#
# COMPACT_ATOMS: atom_id res chain seq x y z
N MET A 1 16.12 -5.81 -21.64
CA MET A 1 17.33 -5.21 -21.04
C MET A 1 16.85 -4.34 -19.91
N ASN A 2 17.35 -4.48 -18.68
CA ASN A 2 17.17 -3.41 -17.69
C ASN A 2 17.90 -2.23 -18.32
N ALA A 3 17.14 -1.38 -19.01
CA ALA A 3 17.69 -0.22 -19.68
C ALA A 3 18.52 0.51 -18.63
N PRO A 4 19.73 0.99 -18.96
CA PRO A 4 20.47 1.87 -18.06
C PRO A 4 19.45 2.86 -17.55
N SER A 5 19.21 2.85 -16.24
CA SER A 5 18.22 3.71 -15.58
C SER A 5 18.30 5.04 -16.31
N ARG A 6 17.26 5.38 -17.08
CA ARG A 6 17.28 6.54 -17.97
C ARG A 6 17.34 7.75 -17.05
N ILE A 7 18.53 8.15 -16.66
CA ILE A 7 18.76 9.43 -16.03
C ILE A 7 18.48 10.42 -17.14
N ALA A 8 17.32 11.07 -17.07
CA ALA A 8 17.03 12.22 -17.89
C ALA A 8 18.14 13.25 -17.71
N ALA A 9 18.51 13.92 -18.81
CA ALA A 9 19.62 14.84 -18.86
C ALA A 9 19.52 15.94 -17.79
N ARG A 10 20.62 16.09 -17.04
CA ARG A 10 20.99 17.22 -16.16
C ARG A 10 20.06 17.48 -14.97
N THR A 11 20.56 17.24 -13.77
CA THR A 11 20.37 18.22 -12.69
C THR A 11 21.24 19.44 -13.00
N ALA A 12 20.66 20.62 -12.85
CA ALA A 12 21.43 21.87 -12.87
C ALA A 12 22.48 21.81 -11.75
N ASP A 13 23.75 21.80 -12.17
CA ASP A 13 25.01 21.82 -11.41
C ASP A 13 25.37 20.57 -10.57
N GLY A 14 25.80 19.49 -11.24
CA GLY A 14 26.34 18.27 -10.60
C GLY A 14 27.53 18.52 -9.65
N LEU A 15 28.28 19.62 -9.82
CA LEU A 15 29.32 20.03 -8.88
C LEU A 15 28.74 20.61 -7.59
N SER A 16 27.67 21.40 -7.69
CA SER A 16 26.95 21.90 -6.50
C SER A 16 26.34 20.75 -5.70
N ALA A 17 25.65 19.81 -6.37
CA ALA A 17 25.10 18.63 -5.71
C ALA A 17 26.18 17.77 -5.04
N TYR A 18 27.29 17.53 -5.74
CA TYR A 18 28.45 16.85 -5.17
C TYR A 18 28.98 17.55 -3.92
N ARG A 19 29.25 18.86 -3.99
CA ARG A 19 29.76 19.64 -2.86
C ARG A 19 28.79 19.63 -1.67
N ALA A 20 27.49 19.75 -1.92
CA ALA A 20 26.47 19.75 -0.87
C ALA A 20 26.47 18.42 -0.09
N VAL A 21 26.45 17.28 -0.79
CA VAL A 21 26.49 15.95 -0.17
C VAL A 21 27.82 15.74 0.57
N ARG A 22 28.95 16.05 -0.07
CA ARG A 22 30.29 15.81 0.48
C ARG A 22 30.62 16.65 1.71
N ALA A 23 30.01 17.83 1.84
CA ALA A 23 30.18 18.71 3.00
C ALA A 23 29.43 18.23 4.26
N ALA A 24 28.40 17.39 4.11
CA ALA A 24 27.53 17.01 5.21
C ALA A 24 28.24 16.15 6.28
N MET A 25 28.98 15.11 5.88
CA MET A 25 29.65 14.22 6.84
C MET A 25 30.77 14.92 7.66
N PRO A 26 31.65 15.76 7.06
CA PRO A 26 32.57 16.59 7.84
C PRO A 26 31.87 17.58 8.78
N ALA A 27 30.66 18.04 8.43
CA ALA A 27 29.88 18.88 9.33
C ALA A 27 29.35 18.08 10.53
N LEU A 28 28.91 16.83 10.32
CA LEU A 28 28.52 15.91 11.40
C LEU A 28 29.71 15.54 12.30
N ALA A 29 30.91 15.43 11.74
CA ALA A 29 32.13 15.11 12.50
C ALA A 29 32.72 16.30 13.27
N ARG A 30 32.17 17.51 13.11
CA ARG A 30 32.70 18.73 13.73
C ARG A 30 32.47 18.68 15.25
N GLY A 31 33.54 18.87 16.01
CA GLY A 31 33.49 18.87 17.48
C GLY A 31 33.74 17.50 18.11
N LEU A 32 33.93 16.45 17.30
CA LEU A 32 34.37 15.14 17.74
C LEU A 32 35.89 15.04 17.65
N ASP A 33 36.51 14.36 18.60
CA ASP A 33 37.96 14.25 18.69
C ASP A 33 38.49 13.07 17.85
N ALA A 34 39.82 12.97 17.73
CA ALA A 34 40.44 11.91 16.92
C ALA A 34 40.16 10.52 17.50
N GLU A 35 40.01 10.44 18.83
CA GLU A 35 39.67 9.25 19.61
C GLU A 35 38.27 8.74 19.24
N ASP A 36 37.26 9.63 19.22
CA ASP A 36 35.88 9.30 18.86
C ASP A 36 35.78 8.77 17.43
N LEU A 37 36.55 9.39 16.53
CA LEU A 37 36.53 9.05 15.11
C LEU A 37 37.41 7.83 14.76
N ALA A 38 38.23 7.33 15.69
CA ALA A 38 39.12 6.18 15.46
C ALA A 38 38.60 4.86 16.02
N ALA A 39 37.77 4.88 17.05
CA ALA A 39 37.30 3.68 17.72
C ALA A 39 36.22 2.91 16.92
N GLN A 40 36.14 1.60 17.18
CA GLN A 40 35.08 0.71 16.67
C GLN A 40 34.43 0.02 17.87
N SER A 41 33.13 0.22 18.05
CA SER A 41 32.39 -0.26 19.23
C SER A 41 31.90 -1.71 19.12
N MET A 42 31.69 -2.20 17.90
CA MET A 42 31.33 -3.59 17.57
C MET A 42 31.65 -3.91 16.10
N PRO A 43 31.71 -5.20 15.70
CA PRO A 43 32.06 -5.59 14.32
C PRO A 43 31.15 -4.99 13.24
N ASP A 44 29.90 -4.68 13.57
CA ASP A 44 28.98 -4.05 12.64
C ASP A 44 29.21 -2.54 12.45
N CYS A 45 29.74 -1.87 13.46
CA CYS A 45 30.08 -0.45 13.35
C CYS A 45 31.43 -0.26 12.64
N SER A 46 31.64 0.91 12.04
CA SER A 46 32.93 1.36 11.52
C SER A 46 33.36 2.66 12.19
N PRO A 47 34.67 2.92 12.34
CA PRO A 47 35.14 4.19 12.87
C PRO A 47 34.68 5.38 12.03
N GLY A 48 34.39 6.52 12.67
CA GLY A 48 33.97 7.74 11.97
C GLY A 48 34.96 8.19 10.88
N LYS A 49 36.27 8.07 11.14
CA LYS A 49 37.32 8.35 10.14
C LYS A 49 37.32 7.35 8.98
N TRP A 50 36.86 6.11 9.21
CA TRP A 50 36.71 5.13 8.15
C TRP A 50 35.57 5.53 7.21
N HIS A 51 34.40 5.97 7.72
CA HIS A 51 33.32 6.51 6.88
C HIS A 51 33.76 7.72 6.04
N LEU A 52 34.49 8.65 6.67
CA LEU A 52 35.07 9.81 6.02
C LEU A 52 36.05 9.42 4.90
N ALA A 53 36.84 8.37 5.06
CA ALA A 53 37.73 7.92 4.00
C ALA A 53 37.02 7.08 2.94
N HIS A 54 36.14 6.17 3.36
CA HIS A 54 35.46 5.20 2.50
C HIS A 54 34.56 5.86 1.46
N THR A 55 33.83 6.89 1.83
CA THR A 55 33.02 7.64 0.87
C THR A 55 33.87 8.34 -0.19
N SER A 56 35.10 8.78 0.14
CA SER A 56 36.06 9.28 -0.85
C SER A 56 36.62 8.16 -1.72
N TRP A 57 36.92 7.02 -1.10
CA TRP A 57 37.38 5.82 -1.78
C TRP A 57 36.38 5.38 -2.84
N PHE A 58 35.07 5.48 -2.59
CA PHE A 58 34.06 5.17 -3.60
C PHE A 58 34.25 6.02 -4.87
N PHE A 59 34.37 7.35 -4.74
CA PHE A 59 34.60 8.23 -5.90
C PHE A 59 35.95 7.97 -6.56
N GLU A 60 36.99 7.69 -5.77
CA GLU A 60 38.30 7.36 -6.32
C GLU A 60 38.28 6.04 -7.10
N ALA A 61 37.77 4.97 -6.51
CA ALA A 61 37.83 3.63 -7.08
C ALA A 61 36.84 3.44 -8.24
N MET A 62 35.61 3.96 -8.09
CA MET A 62 34.53 3.72 -9.05
C MET A 62 34.50 4.71 -10.22
N ILE A 63 35.08 5.91 -10.05
CA ILE A 63 35.00 6.97 -11.06
C ILE A 63 36.41 7.37 -11.51
N LEU A 64 37.20 7.96 -10.63
CA LEU A 64 38.51 8.53 -11.02
C LEU A 64 39.50 7.43 -11.46
N GLY A 65 39.45 6.27 -10.83
CA GLY A 65 40.31 5.11 -11.10
C GLY A 65 40.10 4.49 -12.47
N GLU A 66 38.96 4.77 -13.12
CA GLU A 66 38.69 4.35 -14.49
C GLU A 66 39.27 5.31 -15.54
N GLU A 67 39.79 6.48 -15.14
CA GLU A 67 40.39 7.42 -16.09
C GLU A 67 41.77 6.92 -16.58
N PRO A 68 42.03 7.00 -17.90
CA PRO A 68 43.32 6.61 -18.46
C PRO A 68 44.49 7.35 -17.79
N GLY A 69 45.44 6.57 -17.26
CA GLY A 69 46.62 7.12 -16.60
C GLY A 69 46.39 7.66 -15.19
N TYR A 70 45.22 7.42 -14.59
CA TYR A 70 44.95 7.78 -13.19
C TYR A 70 45.98 7.16 -12.25
N ARG A 71 46.43 7.96 -11.26
CA ARG A 71 47.29 7.50 -10.17
C ARG A 71 46.54 7.68 -8.85
N PRO A 72 46.32 6.60 -8.07
CA PRO A 72 45.71 6.70 -6.75
C PRO A 72 46.43 7.71 -5.87
N VAL A 73 45.68 8.41 -5.01
CA VAL A 73 46.27 9.34 -4.02
C VAL A 73 47.28 8.59 -3.14
N ASP A 74 46.88 7.42 -2.66
CA ASP A 74 47.76 6.43 -2.03
C ASP A 74 47.24 5.03 -2.40
N PRO A 75 48.04 4.19 -3.08
CA PRO A 75 47.62 2.83 -3.46
C PRO A 75 47.15 1.98 -2.28
N ARG A 76 47.67 2.22 -1.06
CA ARG A 76 47.27 1.48 0.14
C ARG A 76 45.82 1.77 0.53
N PHE A 77 45.33 2.98 0.26
CA PHE A 77 43.96 3.38 0.62
C PHE A 77 42.90 2.61 -0.17
N GLN A 78 43.26 2.10 -1.35
CA GLN A 78 42.40 1.21 -2.14
C GLN A 78 42.07 -0.10 -1.40
N THR A 79 43.00 -0.61 -0.59
CA THR A 79 42.79 -1.78 0.26
C THR A 79 42.14 -1.42 1.60
N LEU A 80 42.60 -0.33 2.23
CA LEU A 80 42.14 0.04 3.58
C LEU A 80 40.66 0.47 3.62
N PHE A 81 40.18 1.09 2.55
CA PHE A 81 38.84 1.66 2.50
C PHE A 81 37.90 0.95 1.52
N ASN A 82 38.31 -0.19 0.95
CA ASN A 82 37.36 -1.09 0.30
C ASN A 82 36.43 -1.71 1.36
N SER A 83 35.13 -1.56 1.18
CA SER A 83 34.12 -2.09 2.09
C SER A 83 33.97 -3.60 1.96
N TYR A 84 33.63 -4.05 0.76
CA TYR A 84 33.26 -5.42 0.45
C TYR A 84 33.39 -5.79 -1.03
N TYR A 85 33.92 -4.93 -1.90
CA TYR A 85 33.98 -5.20 -3.34
C TYR A 85 35.12 -6.18 -3.64
N GLU A 86 34.80 -7.46 -3.78
CA GLU A 86 35.80 -8.52 -4.03
C GLU A 86 36.47 -8.32 -5.39
N ALA A 87 35.72 -7.86 -6.39
CA ALA A 87 36.25 -7.54 -7.72
C ALA A 87 37.30 -6.42 -7.69
N LEU A 88 37.32 -5.57 -6.65
CA LEU A 88 38.29 -4.50 -6.47
C LEU A 88 39.50 -4.91 -5.61
N GLY A 89 39.57 -6.18 -5.19
CA GLY A 89 40.72 -6.78 -4.53
C GLY A 89 40.63 -6.85 -3.01
N HIS A 90 41.77 -7.14 -2.38
CA HIS A 90 41.89 -7.35 -0.93
C HIS A 90 41.37 -6.15 -0.12
N ARG A 91 40.82 -6.43 1.07
CA ARG A 91 40.33 -5.43 2.02
C ARG A 91 40.82 -5.72 3.44
N VAL A 92 40.76 -4.71 4.30
CA VAL A 92 40.85 -4.92 5.76
C VAL A 92 39.57 -5.59 6.25
N GLU A 93 39.70 -6.56 7.15
CA GLU A 93 38.55 -7.23 7.76
C GLU A 93 37.66 -6.22 8.50
N ARG A 94 36.34 -6.35 8.33
CA ARG A 94 35.38 -5.36 8.86
C ARG A 94 35.53 -5.19 10.37
N SER A 95 35.75 -6.28 11.10
CA SER A 95 35.93 -6.29 12.57
C SER A 95 37.25 -5.67 13.05
N GLU A 96 38.20 -5.43 12.14
CA GLU A 96 39.53 -4.90 12.47
C GLU A 96 39.71 -3.43 12.10
N ARG A 97 38.68 -2.78 11.55
CA ARG A 97 38.75 -1.37 11.13
C ARG A 97 39.14 -0.43 12.28
N GLY A 98 38.72 -0.71 13.51
CA GLY A 98 39.09 0.05 14.71
C GLY A 98 40.55 -0.11 15.14
N LEU A 99 41.27 -1.11 14.62
CA LEU A 99 42.70 -1.29 14.89
C LEU A 99 43.58 -0.44 13.96
N MET A 100 42.99 0.18 12.93
CA MET A 100 43.69 1.05 12.01
C MET A 100 43.97 2.41 12.64
N THR A 101 45.04 2.51 13.44
CA THR A 101 45.50 3.81 13.97
C THR A 101 46.04 4.73 12.88
N ARG A 102 46.41 4.19 11.72
CA ARG A 102 46.77 4.91 10.50
C ARG A 102 45.89 4.52 9.31
N PRO A 103 45.58 5.45 8.39
CA PRO A 103 45.91 6.88 8.43
C PRO A 103 45.22 7.62 9.59
N SER A 104 45.86 8.71 10.04
CA SER A 104 45.31 9.63 11.05
C SER A 104 44.08 10.37 10.51
N LEU A 105 43.32 11.02 11.38
CA LEU A 105 42.18 11.84 10.97
C LEU A 105 42.61 12.94 9.97
N ASP A 106 43.75 13.61 10.22
CA ASP A 106 44.27 14.64 9.32
C ASP A 106 44.64 14.09 7.94
N GLU A 107 45.24 12.90 7.88
CA GLU A 107 45.57 12.21 6.63
C GLU A 107 44.29 11.81 5.87
N VAL A 108 43.26 11.34 6.58
CA VAL A 108 41.93 11.07 6.00
C VAL A 108 41.29 12.34 5.45
N MET A 109 41.32 13.45 6.21
CA MET A 109 40.75 14.71 5.75
C MET A 109 41.53 15.31 4.58
N ALA A 110 42.85 15.13 4.53
CA ALA A 110 43.67 15.48 3.37
C ALA A 110 43.28 14.63 2.14
N TYR A 111 43.06 13.33 2.33
CA TYR A 111 42.57 12.45 1.28
C TYR A 111 41.20 12.90 0.75
N ARG A 112 40.23 13.20 1.63
CA ARG A 112 38.92 13.75 1.24
C ARG A 112 39.08 14.99 0.36
N ARG A 113 39.87 15.98 0.82
CA ARG A 113 40.09 17.24 0.08
C ARG A 113 40.70 17.00 -1.31
N GLU A 114 41.63 16.06 -1.42
CA GLU A 114 42.25 15.73 -2.70
C GLU A 114 41.28 15.04 -3.66
N ILE A 115 40.44 14.11 -3.16
CA ILE A 115 39.39 13.50 -3.97
C ILE A 115 38.35 14.53 -4.39
N ASP A 116 37.91 15.40 -3.49
CA ASP A 116 36.96 16.47 -3.82
C ASP A 116 37.53 17.43 -4.87
N ARG A 117 38.84 17.74 -4.82
CA ARG A 117 39.54 18.54 -5.84
C ARG A 117 39.55 17.84 -7.20
N ARG A 118 39.86 16.54 -7.24
CA ARG A 118 39.90 15.75 -8.49
C ARG A 118 38.50 15.58 -9.09
N MET A 119 37.51 15.29 -8.27
CA MET A 119 36.11 15.22 -8.70
C MET A 119 35.60 16.56 -9.22
N ALA A 120 36.01 17.69 -8.63
CA ALA A 120 35.65 19.01 -9.16
C ALA A 120 36.21 19.25 -10.57
N VAL A 121 37.43 18.79 -10.86
CA VAL A 121 38.01 18.83 -12.21
C VAL A 121 37.23 17.90 -13.15
N TRP A 122 36.98 16.66 -12.72
CA TRP A 122 36.24 15.66 -13.51
C TRP A 122 34.81 16.12 -13.87
N LEU A 123 34.11 16.77 -12.92
CA LEU A 123 32.77 17.32 -13.15
C LEU A 123 32.77 18.55 -14.08
N ALA A 124 33.88 19.29 -14.15
CA ALA A 124 34.01 20.44 -15.04
C ALA A 124 34.17 20.04 -16.53
N GLU A 125 34.65 18.83 -16.81
CA GLU A 125 34.83 18.31 -18.17
C GLU A 125 33.50 17.80 -18.80
N VAL A 126 32.37 17.96 -18.11
CA VAL A 126 31.01 17.55 -18.50
C VAL A 126 30.93 16.06 -18.90
N PRO A 127 30.78 15.14 -17.93
CA PRO A 127 30.57 13.73 -18.22
C PRO A 127 29.30 13.53 -19.06
N THR A 128 29.43 13.00 -20.27
CA THR A 128 28.28 12.66 -21.14
C THR A 128 27.95 11.18 -21.14
N ASP A 129 28.83 10.34 -20.59
CA ASP A 129 28.62 8.89 -20.49
C ASP A 129 27.54 8.57 -19.44
N PRO A 130 26.41 7.94 -19.83
CA PRO A 130 25.35 7.57 -18.91
C PRO A 130 25.81 6.69 -17.75
N ARG A 131 26.78 5.79 -17.97
CA ARG A 131 27.31 4.93 -16.90
C ARG A 131 28.04 5.76 -15.84
N ARG A 132 28.88 6.70 -16.27
CA ARG A 132 29.59 7.63 -15.36
C ARG A 132 28.64 8.53 -14.59
N LEU A 133 27.60 9.04 -15.24
CA LEU A 133 26.56 9.84 -14.56
C LEU A 133 25.81 9.01 -13.52
N TYR A 134 25.47 7.76 -13.84
CA TYR A 134 24.87 6.83 -12.88
C TYR A 134 25.79 6.56 -11.68
N LEU A 135 27.09 6.30 -11.91
CA LEU A 135 28.05 6.06 -10.83
C LEU A 135 28.25 7.30 -9.94
N LEU A 136 28.21 8.50 -10.53
CA LEU A 136 28.18 9.75 -9.75
C LEU A 136 26.96 9.80 -8.83
N THR A 137 25.76 9.61 -9.38
CA THR A 137 24.52 9.64 -8.59
C THR A 137 24.52 8.54 -7.52
N LEU A 138 24.93 7.32 -7.87
CA LEU A 138 25.10 6.21 -6.93
C LEU A 138 26.08 6.57 -5.81
N GLY A 139 27.22 7.19 -6.14
CA GLY A 139 28.21 7.64 -5.16
C GLY A 139 27.69 8.71 -4.21
N LEU A 140 26.83 9.61 -4.68
CA LEU A 140 26.17 10.60 -3.82
C LEU A 140 25.19 9.94 -2.85
N HIS A 141 24.36 9.00 -3.33
CA HIS A 141 23.45 8.25 -2.47
C HIS A 141 24.20 7.30 -1.51
N HIS A 142 25.33 6.74 -1.93
CA HIS A 142 26.23 5.96 -1.08
C HIS A 142 26.82 6.80 0.06
N ASP A 143 27.28 8.03 -0.23
CA ASP A 143 27.75 8.96 0.81
C ASP A 143 26.62 9.26 1.81
N GLN A 144 25.40 9.50 1.32
CA GLN A 144 24.21 9.71 2.17
C GLN A 144 23.89 8.51 3.08
N GLN A 145 23.99 7.26 2.59
CA GLN A 145 23.86 6.07 3.43
C GLN A 145 24.92 6.06 4.55
N HIS A 146 26.17 6.41 4.20
CA HIS A 146 27.24 6.49 5.19
C HIS A 146 27.13 7.66 6.16
N GLN A 147 26.39 8.72 5.84
CA GLN A 147 26.08 9.78 6.80
C GLN A 147 25.14 9.29 7.89
N GLU A 148 24.17 8.45 7.53
CA GLU A 148 23.28 7.82 8.50
C GLU A 148 24.01 6.76 9.34
N LEU A 149 24.80 5.88 8.71
CA LEU A 149 25.63 4.90 9.41
C LEU A 149 26.63 5.57 10.37
N PHE A 150 27.23 6.68 9.98
CA PHE A 150 28.13 7.46 10.85
C PHE A 150 27.44 7.83 12.17
N LEU A 151 26.18 8.26 12.12
CA LEU A 151 25.42 8.63 13.32
C LEU A 151 25.03 7.40 14.15
N MET A 152 24.62 6.30 13.52
CA MET A 152 24.31 5.04 14.21
C MET A 152 25.55 4.48 14.93
N ASP A 153 26.69 4.49 14.26
CA ASP A 153 27.95 3.93 14.77
C ASP A 153 28.53 4.81 15.88
N LEU A 154 28.42 6.13 15.74
CA LEU A 154 28.81 7.09 16.77
C LEU A 154 27.94 6.93 18.03
N LEU A 155 26.62 6.83 17.89
CA LEU A 155 25.73 6.59 19.04
C LEU A 155 26.10 5.29 19.76
N ASN A 156 26.36 4.22 19.01
CA ASN A 156 26.78 2.96 19.61
C ASN A 156 28.06 3.14 20.41
N LEU A 157 29.08 3.81 19.85
CA LEU A 157 30.32 4.12 20.56
C LEU A 157 30.09 4.92 21.85
N MET A 158 29.33 6.01 21.78
CA MET A 158 29.05 6.85 22.95
C MET A 158 28.33 6.07 24.05
N ALA A 159 27.37 5.21 23.69
CA ALA A 159 26.63 4.38 24.64
C ALA A 159 27.47 3.26 25.31
N ARG A 160 28.66 2.94 24.75
CA ARG A 160 29.62 1.99 25.37
C ARG A 160 30.47 2.65 26.46
N SER A 161 30.60 3.98 26.45
CA SER A 161 31.36 4.70 27.46
C SER A 161 30.59 4.75 28.78
N PRO A 162 31.22 4.46 29.93
CA PRO A 162 30.58 4.59 31.24
C PRO A 162 30.31 6.04 31.63
N LEU A 163 30.84 7.01 30.87
CA LEU A 163 30.61 8.43 31.08
C LEU A 163 29.34 8.94 30.39
N ASP A 164 28.67 8.09 29.57
CA ASP A 164 27.51 8.45 28.74
C ASP A 164 27.70 9.83 28.02
N PRO A 165 28.80 10.04 27.28
CA PRO A 165 29.10 11.33 26.64
C PRO A 165 28.09 11.67 25.56
N ALA A 166 27.61 12.91 25.55
CA ALA A 166 26.84 13.45 24.44
C ALA A 166 27.78 13.75 23.27
N ALA A 167 27.46 13.24 22.07
CA ALA A 167 28.19 13.60 20.85
C ALA A 167 27.79 14.98 20.31
N TYR A 168 26.56 15.41 20.62
CA TYR A 168 25.98 16.67 20.15
C TYR A 168 25.20 17.35 21.28
N GLU A 169 24.97 18.66 21.19
CA GLU A 169 24.06 19.37 22.10
C GLU A 169 22.59 19.00 21.87
N ALA A 170 22.23 18.68 20.63
CA ALA A 170 20.92 18.21 20.21
C ALA A 170 21.09 17.20 19.07
N GLU A 171 20.11 16.29 18.89
CA GLU A 171 20.19 15.30 17.81
C GLU A 171 20.29 15.97 16.43
N PRO A 172 21.30 15.64 15.62
CA PRO A 172 21.45 16.23 14.31
C PRO A 172 20.30 15.77 13.41
N ARG A 173 19.72 16.73 12.65
CA ARG A 173 18.61 16.50 11.71
C ARG A 173 17.29 16.05 12.34
N ALA A 174 17.18 16.05 13.68
CA ALA A 174 15.90 15.85 14.33
C ALA A 174 14.93 16.98 13.94
N GLY A 175 13.85 16.59 13.25
CA GLY A 175 12.71 17.45 12.99
C GLY A 175 11.69 17.39 14.12
N ALA A 176 10.62 18.17 14.01
CA ALA A 176 9.45 17.96 14.85
C ALA A 176 8.69 16.72 14.34
N ALA A 177 8.59 15.69 15.18
CA ALA A 177 7.74 14.55 14.89
C ALA A 177 6.29 15.02 14.63
N GLN A 178 5.65 14.42 13.63
CA GLN A 178 4.24 14.67 13.37
C GLN A 178 3.42 14.18 14.57
N PRO A 179 2.38 14.93 14.99
CA PRO A 179 1.51 14.48 16.07
C PRO A 179 0.83 13.17 15.69
N GLY A 180 0.63 12.30 16.67
CA GLY A 180 -0.10 11.04 16.47
C GLY A 180 -1.51 11.31 15.95
N GLN A 181 -1.90 10.59 14.91
CA GLN A 181 -3.24 10.69 14.29
C GLN A 181 -4.27 9.79 15.00
N GLY A 182 -3.82 8.67 15.58
CA GLY A 182 -4.65 7.63 16.14
C GLY A 182 -5.38 6.79 15.08
N GLY A 183 -5.71 5.55 15.44
CA GLY A 183 -6.52 4.65 14.61
C GLY A 183 -5.73 3.85 13.59
N THR A 184 -6.45 3.29 12.61
CA THR A 184 -5.94 2.33 11.64
C THR A 184 -6.54 2.61 10.26
N ALA A 185 -5.70 2.68 9.22
CA ALA A 185 -6.11 2.84 7.84
C ALA A 185 -6.34 1.46 7.19
N ARG A 186 -7.54 1.21 6.65
CA ARG A 186 -7.95 -0.07 6.03
C ARG A 186 -7.89 -0.01 4.52
N PHE A 187 -7.30 -1.03 3.89
CA PHE A 187 -7.12 -1.14 2.45
C PHE A 187 -7.77 -2.45 1.97
N ASP A 188 -8.51 -2.38 0.87
CA ASP A 188 -9.22 -3.54 0.32
C ASP A 188 -8.28 -4.56 -0.34
N GLY A 189 -7.00 -4.22 -0.53
CA GLY A 189 -6.04 -5.09 -1.22
C GLY A 189 -6.30 -5.17 -2.72
N GLY A 190 -6.04 -6.34 -3.31
CA GLY A 190 -6.14 -6.62 -4.74
C GLY A 190 -4.77 -6.68 -5.44
N LEU A 191 -4.80 -6.62 -6.77
CA LEU A 191 -3.60 -6.62 -7.60
C LEU A 191 -2.99 -5.21 -7.63
N VAL A 192 -1.84 -5.04 -6.99
CA VAL A 192 -1.14 -3.76 -6.89
C VAL A 192 0.23 -3.83 -7.58
N GLU A 193 0.83 -2.68 -7.87
CA GLU A 193 2.20 -2.58 -8.38
C GLU A 193 3.11 -1.98 -7.31
N ILE A 194 4.25 -2.63 -7.06
CA ILE A 194 5.29 -2.15 -6.15
C ILE A 194 6.64 -2.07 -6.86
N GLY A 195 7.56 -1.31 -6.28
CA GLY A 195 8.91 -1.08 -6.78
C GLY A 195 9.03 0.19 -7.61
N HIS A 196 10.27 0.47 -8.03
CA HIS A 196 10.62 1.62 -8.85
C HIS A 196 10.38 1.34 -10.34
N GLY A 197 9.46 2.09 -10.95
CA GLY A 197 9.18 2.06 -12.38
C GLY A 197 9.28 3.43 -13.08
N GLY A 198 9.65 4.48 -12.33
CA GLY A 198 9.65 5.87 -12.81
C GLY A 198 10.99 6.37 -13.36
N GLU A 199 10.99 7.63 -13.78
CA GLU A 199 12.22 8.36 -14.09
C GLU A 199 12.90 8.85 -12.80
N GLY A 200 14.22 8.83 -12.74
CA GLY A 200 15.00 9.22 -11.55
C GLY A 200 15.83 8.07 -10.95
N PHE A 201 16.60 8.40 -9.92
CA PHE A 201 17.48 7.45 -9.26
C PHE A 201 16.70 6.53 -8.31
N ALA A 202 17.03 5.25 -8.36
CA ALA A 202 16.72 4.25 -7.35
C ALA A 202 17.90 3.28 -7.27
N PHE A 203 18.06 2.64 -6.12
CA PHE A 203 18.97 1.49 -6.04
C PHE A 203 18.41 0.34 -6.89
N ASP A 204 19.29 -0.50 -7.44
CA ASP A 204 18.90 -1.64 -8.28
C ASP A 204 17.95 -2.61 -7.57
N ASN A 205 18.06 -2.74 -6.24
CA ASN A 205 17.20 -3.56 -5.41
C ASN A 205 15.75 -3.07 -5.30
N GLU A 206 15.45 -1.83 -5.69
CA GLU A 206 14.10 -1.24 -5.66
C GLU A 206 13.27 -1.66 -6.89
N GLY A 207 13.88 -2.30 -7.89
CA GLY A 207 13.23 -2.64 -9.15
C GLY A 207 13.51 -4.08 -9.65
N PRO A 208 12.89 -4.45 -10.77
CA PRO A 208 11.90 -3.67 -11.52
C PRO A 208 10.55 -3.57 -10.80
N ALA A 209 9.76 -2.55 -11.15
CA ALA A 209 8.34 -2.51 -10.76
C ALA A 209 7.63 -3.78 -11.23
N HIS A 210 6.82 -4.37 -10.35
CA HIS A 210 6.14 -5.63 -10.60
C HIS A 210 4.84 -5.71 -9.81
N ARG A 211 3.97 -6.62 -10.27
CA ARG A 211 2.64 -6.82 -9.66
C ARG A 211 2.71 -7.82 -8.53
N VAL A 212 2.02 -7.50 -7.44
CA VAL A 212 1.82 -8.35 -6.27
C VAL A 212 0.34 -8.34 -5.88
N TRP A 213 -0.14 -9.47 -5.35
CA TRP A 213 -1.49 -9.55 -4.82
C TRP A 213 -1.44 -9.29 -3.31
N LEU A 214 -2.28 -8.38 -2.83
CA LEU A 214 -2.47 -8.11 -1.40
C LEU A 214 -3.87 -8.53 -0.98
N GLU A 215 -3.98 -9.27 0.12
CA GLU A 215 -5.26 -9.47 0.78
C GLU A 215 -5.70 -8.18 1.50
N PRO A 216 -6.99 -7.99 1.80
CA PRO A 216 -7.47 -6.88 2.62
C PRO A 216 -6.69 -6.76 3.95
N TYR A 217 -6.21 -5.57 4.23
CA TYR A 217 -5.30 -5.34 5.36
C TYR A 217 -5.50 -3.96 5.96
N ALA A 218 -4.96 -3.74 7.15
CA ALA A 218 -5.01 -2.46 7.82
C ALA A 218 -3.66 -2.13 8.47
N LEU A 219 -3.21 -0.88 8.37
CA LEU A 219 -2.01 -0.38 9.04
C LEU A 219 -2.38 0.66 10.08
N ASP A 220 -1.75 0.60 11.24
CA ASP A 220 -1.92 1.64 12.25
C ASP A 220 -1.42 2.99 11.71
N ALA A 221 -2.14 4.06 12.05
CA ALA A 221 -1.84 5.42 11.60
C ALA A 221 -0.56 5.96 12.23
N ASP A 222 -0.15 5.43 13.40
CA ASP A 222 1.03 5.85 14.14
C ASP A 222 2.07 4.73 14.27
N LEU A 223 3.32 5.14 14.53
CA LEU A 223 4.39 4.24 14.97
C LEU A 223 4.13 3.78 16.41
N VAL A 224 4.63 2.61 16.78
CA VAL A 224 4.57 2.14 18.17
C VAL A 224 5.41 3.07 19.05
N SER A 225 4.84 3.53 20.17
CA SER A 225 5.49 4.46 21.08
C SER A 225 6.34 3.75 22.14
N ASN A 226 7.24 4.51 22.76
CA ASN A 226 7.98 4.05 23.94
C ASN A 226 7.04 3.68 25.10
N GLY A 227 5.93 4.40 25.27
CA GLY A 227 4.92 4.09 26.28
C GLY A 227 4.28 2.73 26.06
N ASP A 228 3.94 2.40 24.81
CA ASP A 228 3.43 1.08 24.47
C ASP A 228 4.49 -0.01 24.71
N TRP A 229 5.75 0.29 24.42
CA TRP A 229 6.86 -0.64 24.65
C TRP A 229 7.12 -0.88 26.14
N ILE A 230 6.98 0.16 26.98
CA ILE A 230 7.03 0.01 28.45
C ILE A 230 5.91 -0.91 28.92
N ALA A 231 4.72 -0.84 28.34
CA ALA A 231 3.62 -1.75 28.67
C ALA A 231 3.95 -3.21 28.27
N PHE A 232 4.54 -3.42 27.09
CA PHE A 232 5.05 -4.73 26.67
C PHE A 232 6.10 -5.30 27.64
N ILE A 233 7.07 -4.49 28.07
CA ILE A 233 8.05 -4.89 29.09
C ILE A 233 7.36 -5.22 30.42
N GLY A 234 6.41 -4.38 30.85
CA GLY A 234 5.66 -4.52 32.09
C GLY A 234 4.82 -5.80 32.16
N ASP A 235 4.31 -6.27 31.02
CA ASP A 235 3.56 -7.53 30.87
C ASP A 235 4.47 -8.76 30.59
N GLY A 236 5.76 -8.63 30.90
CA GLY A 236 6.74 -9.71 30.79
C GLY A 236 7.13 -10.05 29.35
N GLY A 237 7.07 -9.09 28.42
CA GLY A 237 7.36 -9.29 26.99
C GLY A 237 8.68 -10.02 26.70
N TYR A 238 9.76 -9.67 27.42
CA TYR A 238 11.08 -10.32 27.31
C TYR A 238 11.23 -11.62 28.13
N ALA A 239 10.21 -12.02 28.89
CA ALA A 239 10.22 -13.22 29.74
C ALA A 239 9.28 -14.33 29.24
N ARG A 240 8.55 -14.09 28.15
CA ARG A 240 7.44 -14.94 27.66
C ARG A 240 7.78 -15.57 26.31
N PRO A 241 8.31 -16.80 26.26
CA PRO A 241 8.81 -17.42 25.03
C PRO A 241 7.75 -17.58 23.94
N GLU A 242 6.47 -17.72 24.31
CA GLU A 242 5.36 -17.85 23.37
C GLU A 242 5.15 -16.60 22.51
N LEU A 243 5.73 -15.46 22.92
CA LEU A 243 5.68 -14.23 22.16
C LEU A 243 6.75 -14.15 21.08
N TRP A 244 7.74 -15.04 21.02
CA TRP A 244 8.93 -14.87 20.17
C TRP A 244 9.04 -15.94 19.08
N LEU A 245 9.62 -15.55 17.93
CA LEU A 245 10.20 -16.53 17.01
C LEU A 245 11.32 -17.31 17.73
N SER A 246 11.53 -18.57 17.35
CA SER A 246 12.52 -19.45 18.01
C SER A 246 13.92 -18.84 18.05
N ASP A 247 14.42 -18.33 16.91
CA ASP A 247 15.74 -17.69 16.85
C ASP A 247 15.78 -16.40 17.67
N GLY A 248 14.68 -15.64 17.67
CA GLY A 248 14.53 -14.45 18.50
C GLY A 248 14.61 -14.76 19.99
N TRP A 249 13.92 -15.81 20.46
CA TRP A 249 13.99 -16.25 21.85
C TRP A 249 15.40 -16.71 22.23
N ALA A 250 16.04 -17.49 21.36
CA ALA A 250 17.42 -17.92 21.57
C ALA A 250 18.37 -16.71 21.69
N THR A 251 18.22 -15.70 20.83
CA THR A 251 19.02 -14.47 20.90
C THR A 251 18.74 -13.67 22.17
N VAL A 252 17.48 -13.47 22.55
CA VAL A 252 17.11 -12.78 23.81
C VAL A 252 17.78 -13.43 25.02
N GLN A 253 17.77 -14.77 25.08
CA GLN A 253 18.41 -15.51 26.17
C GLN A 253 19.93 -15.42 26.12
N ALA A 254 20.54 -15.55 24.94
CA ALA A 254 21.99 -15.54 24.78
C ALA A 254 22.60 -14.16 25.10
N GLU A 255 21.91 -13.08 24.73
CA GLU A 255 22.39 -11.71 24.90
C GLU A 255 21.79 -10.99 26.12
N GLY A 256 20.82 -11.59 26.80
CA GLY A 256 20.19 -11.03 27.99
C GLY A 256 19.36 -9.77 27.73
N TRP A 257 18.63 -9.72 26.63
CA TRP A 257 17.81 -8.55 26.27
C TRP A 257 16.61 -8.40 27.22
N THR A 258 16.39 -7.17 27.73
CA THR A 258 15.28 -6.86 28.66
C THR A 258 14.53 -5.57 28.32
N ALA A 259 15.04 -4.78 27.37
CA ALA A 259 14.51 -3.51 26.88
C ALA A 259 15.21 -3.18 25.55
N PRO A 260 14.71 -2.21 24.75
CA PRO A 260 15.37 -1.71 23.54
C PRO A 260 16.84 -1.34 23.77
N LEU A 261 17.66 -1.37 22.72
CA LEU A 261 19.08 -1.07 22.85
C LEU A 261 19.24 0.39 23.33
N TYR A 262 20.18 0.59 24.25
CA TYR A 262 20.48 1.85 24.96
C TYR A 262 19.59 2.24 26.14
N TRP A 263 18.51 1.49 26.38
CA TRP A 263 17.69 1.68 27.56
C TRP A 263 18.40 1.16 28.81
N ARG A 264 18.26 1.91 29.91
CA ARG A 264 18.65 1.49 31.26
C ARG A 264 17.50 1.80 32.21
N ARG A 265 17.36 0.97 33.25
CA ARG A 265 16.41 1.21 34.33
C ARG A 265 17.17 1.69 35.54
N ASP A 266 16.90 2.92 35.92
CA ASP A 266 17.45 3.59 37.10
C ASP A 266 16.33 3.73 38.16
N ASP A 267 16.65 4.26 39.35
CA ASP A 267 15.67 4.41 40.46
C ASP A 267 14.46 5.27 40.07
N ASP A 268 14.67 6.26 39.18
CA ASP A 268 13.65 7.21 38.72
C ASP A 268 12.88 6.74 37.46
N GLY A 269 13.21 5.58 36.89
CA GLY A 269 12.52 5.00 35.73
C GLY A 269 13.44 4.60 34.58
N TRP A 270 12.90 4.60 33.36
CA TRP A 270 13.66 4.26 32.15
C TRP A 270 14.39 5.48 31.59
N THR A 271 15.68 5.32 31.34
CA THR A 271 16.52 6.27 30.60
C THR A 271 16.99 5.64 29.29
N THR A 272 17.29 6.47 28.28
CA THR A 272 17.86 6.02 27.01
C THR A 272 19.04 6.88 26.61
N MET A 273 20.05 6.29 25.96
CA MET A 273 21.14 7.06 25.34
C MET A 273 20.71 7.49 23.94
N GLY A 274 20.75 8.79 23.67
CA GLY A 274 20.65 9.36 22.33
C GLY A 274 21.96 10.04 21.92
N LEU A 275 21.97 10.64 20.73
CA LEU A 275 23.14 11.38 20.23
C LEU A 275 23.45 12.63 21.06
N ALA A 276 22.44 13.15 21.76
CA ALA A 276 22.54 14.28 22.68
C ALA A 276 22.80 13.89 24.15
N GLY A 277 23.14 12.63 24.41
CA GLY A 277 23.39 12.10 25.75
C GLY A 277 22.22 11.31 26.32
N ARG A 278 22.35 10.90 27.59
CA ARG A 278 21.34 10.10 28.29
C ARG A 278 20.22 10.98 28.84
N THR A 279 18.99 10.63 28.52
CA THR A 279 17.78 11.33 29.00
C THR A 279 16.75 10.33 29.48
N ALA A 280 15.72 10.81 30.19
CA ALA A 280 14.52 10.02 30.45
C ALA A 280 13.88 9.58 29.11
N VAL A 281 13.30 8.38 29.09
CA VAL A 281 12.50 7.92 27.95
C VAL A 281 11.22 8.75 27.85
N ASP A 282 11.01 9.41 26.72
CA ASP A 282 9.74 10.07 26.39
C ASP A 282 8.70 9.02 25.97
N PRO A 283 7.61 8.80 26.73
CA PRO A 283 6.60 7.80 26.39
C PRO A 283 5.87 8.05 25.08
N GLN A 284 5.83 9.29 24.57
CA GLN A 284 5.10 9.62 23.33
C GLN A 284 5.95 9.46 22.08
N ALA A 285 7.28 9.43 22.21
CA ALA A 285 8.17 9.24 21.07
C ALA A 285 8.09 7.81 20.52
N PRO A 286 8.27 7.60 19.20
CA PRO A 286 8.38 6.28 18.63
C PRO A 286 9.50 5.46 19.26
N VAL A 287 9.27 4.16 19.46
CA VAL A 287 10.33 3.26 19.91
C VAL A 287 11.43 3.15 18.86
N ARG A 288 12.69 3.21 19.33
CA ARG A 288 13.90 3.14 18.51
C ARG A 288 14.80 2.00 19.00
N HIS A 289 15.68 1.53 18.13
CA HIS A 289 16.73 0.55 18.43
C HIS A 289 16.22 -0.82 18.88
N VAL A 290 15.15 -1.27 18.22
CA VAL A 290 14.60 -2.62 18.40
C VAL A 290 14.96 -3.50 17.20
N SER A 291 15.25 -4.77 17.48
CA SER A 291 15.49 -5.80 16.48
C SER A 291 14.20 -6.17 15.74
N PHE A 292 14.33 -6.89 14.61
CA PHE A 292 13.18 -7.50 13.96
C PHE A 292 12.48 -8.49 14.91
N TYR A 293 13.24 -9.25 15.69
CA TYR A 293 12.69 -10.21 16.66
C TYR A 293 11.86 -9.53 17.75
N GLU A 294 12.36 -8.43 18.30
CA GLU A 294 11.64 -7.57 19.24
C GLU A 294 10.37 -7.00 18.60
N ALA A 295 10.47 -6.49 17.37
CA ALA A 295 9.34 -5.91 16.66
C ALA A 295 8.22 -6.94 16.38
N GLU A 296 8.60 -8.16 15.99
CA GLU A 296 7.68 -9.26 15.75
C GLU A 296 7.03 -9.74 17.06
N ALA A 297 7.82 -9.88 18.13
CA ALA A 297 7.31 -10.30 19.43
C ALA A 297 6.33 -9.28 20.03
N TYR A 298 6.64 -8.00 19.89
CA TYR A 298 5.73 -6.91 20.25
C TYR A 298 4.44 -6.97 19.42
N ALA A 299 4.54 -7.14 18.09
CA ALA A 299 3.36 -7.21 17.24
C ALA A 299 2.44 -8.39 17.62
N ARG A 300 3.02 -9.56 17.91
CA ARG A 300 2.30 -10.73 18.41
C ARG A 300 1.62 -10.46 19.75
N TRP A 301 2.33 -9.83 20.69
CA TRP A 301 1.77 -9.43 21.99
C TRP A 301 0.57 -8.48 21.84
N ALA A 302 0.66 -7.53 20.91
CA ALA A 302 -0.41 -6.58 20.59
C ALA A 302 -1.59 -7.22 19.82
N GLY A 303 -1.55 -8.53 19.53
CA GLY A 303 -2.58 -9.22 18.75
C GLY A 303 -2.61 -8.80 17.27
N LYS A 304 -1.47 -8.34 16.75
CA LYS A 304 -1.28 -7.83 15.38
C LYS A 304 -0.08 -8.53 14.72
N ARG A 305 0.40 -7.98 13.60
CA ARG A 305 1.60 -8.42 12.89
C ARG A 305 2.38 -7.23 12.35
N LEU A 306 3.57 -7.48 11.81
CA LEU A 306 4.27 -6.49 10.98
C LEU A 306 3.65 -6.45 9.57
N PRO A 307 3.60 -5.28 8.89
CA PRO A 307 3.22 -5.21 7.49
C PRO A 307 4.28 -5.91 6.63
N THR A 308 3.89 -6.51 5.51
CA THR A 308 4.83 -6.83 4.44
C THR A 308 5.37 -5.55 3.80
N GLU A 309 6.52 -5.61 3.14
CA GLU A 309 7.05 -4.43 2.43
C GLU A 309 6.10 -3.94 1.32
N ALA A 310 5.32 -4.85 0.74
CA ALA A 310 4.34 -4.55 -0.29
C ALA A 310 3.11 -3.83 0.28
N GLU A 311 2.58 -4.29 1.41
CA GLU A 311 1.49 -3.61 2.14
C GLU A 311 1.88 -2.20 2.57
N TRP A 312 3.11 -2.05 3.10
CA TRP A 312 3.64 -0.75 3.49
C TRP A 312 3.77 0.18 2.29
N GLU A 313 4.38 -0.30 1.19
CA GLU A 313 4.57 0.52 -0.01
C GLU A 313 3.24 0.93 -0.63
N HIS A 314 2.31 -0.01 -0.80
CA HIS A 314 0.98 0.28 -1.33
C HIS A 314 0.25 1.30 -0.45
N ALA A 315 0.25 1.09 0.87
CA ALA A 315 -0.44 1.97 1.79
C ALA A 315 0.08 3.41 1.75
N VAL A 316 1.40 3.58 1.86
CA VAL A 316 2.05 4.89 1.87
C VAL A 316 1.99 5.56 0.49
N ARG A 317 2.00 4.80 -0.60
CA ARG A 317 1.83 5.34 -1.96
C ARG A 317 0.42 5.85 -2.20
N CYS A 318 -0.60 5.12 -1.75
CA CYS A 318 -2.00 5.43 -2.05
C CYS A 318 -2.60 6.49 -1.12
N ARG A 319 -2.27 6.46 0.17
CA ARG A 319 -2.82 7.36 1.19
C ARG A 319 -1.76 7.80 2.21
N PRO A 320 -0.71 8.53 1.77
CA PRO A 320 0.36 8.98 2.67
C PRO A 320 -0.15 9.83 3.84
N GLU A 321 -1.23 10.59 3.65
CA GLU A 321 -1.86 11.44 4.66
C GLU A 321 -2.46 10.66 5.84
N SER A 322 -2.72 9.35 5.66
CA SER A 322 -3.27 8.48 6.71
C SER A 322 -2.24 8.04 7.76
N PHE A 323 -0.97 8.43 7.61
CA PHE A 323 0.11 7.95 8.47
C PHE A 323 0.93 9.11 9.03
N SER A 324 1.03 9.20 10.36
CA SER A 324 2.04 10.04 10.99
C SER A 324 3.41 9.41 10.84
N ASN A 325 4.44 10.21 10.59
CA ASN A 325 5.84 9.78 10.63
C ASN A 325 6.12 8.52 9.76
N ALA A 326 5.49 8.43 8.57
CA ALA A 326 5.81 7.39 7.61
C ALA A 326 7.28 7.44 7.16
N PHE A 327 7.89 8.62 7.23
CA PHE A 327 9.30 8.89 6.98
C PHE A 327 9.86 9.80 8.08
N GLY A 328 11.18 9.80 8.25
CA GLY A 328 11.90 10.83 9.00
C GLY A 328 12.00 10.61 10.51
N GLU A 329 11.54 9.47 11.04
CA GLU A 329 11.65 9.14 12.46
C GLU A 329 12.44 7.86 12.68
N VAL A 330 11.93 6.73 12.19
CA VAL A 330 12.57 5.43 12.26
C VAL A 330 12.37 4.63 10.98
N TRP A 331 13.34 3.79 10.66
CA TRP A 331 13.13 2.68 9.75
C TRP A 331 12.13 1.70 10.34
N GLN A 332 11.11 1.31 9.58
CA GLN A 332 10.03 0.47 10.06
C GLN A 332 10.26 -0.96 9.60
N TRP A 333 10.46 -1.89 10.55
CA TRP A 333 10.56 -3.32 10.24
C TRP A 333 9.32 -3.83 9.51
N THR A 334 9.55 -4.63 8.48
CA THR A 334 8.50 -5.34 7.74
C THR A 334 8.64 -6.85 7.91
N ALA A 335 7.57 -7.59 7.64
CA ALA A 335 7.57 -9.05 7.60
C ALA A 335 8.28 -9.64 6.37
N SER A 336 8.83 -8.81 5.48
CA SER A 336 9.43 -9.26 4.22
C SER A 336 10.93 -9.50 4.35
N ALA A 337 11.37 -10.69 3.93
CA ALA A 337 12.79 -10.97 3.74
C ALA A 337 13.36 -10.11 2.61
N TYR A 338 14.61 -9.67 2.75
CA TYR A 338 15.32 -8.95 1.70
C TYR A 338 15.72 -9.93 0.59
N ALA A 339 14.83 -10.05 -0.40
CA ALA A 339 14.96 -10.92 -1.57
C ALA A 339 14.93 -10.09 -2.87
N PRO A 340 15.48 -10.62 -3.98
CA PRO A 340 15.36 -9.96 -5.28
C PRO A 340 13.90 -9.88 -5.71
N TYR A 341 13.49 -8.72 -6.20
CA TYR A 341 12.21 -8.61 -6.91
C TYR A 341 12.20 -9.47 -8.18
N PRO A 342 11.03 -9.96 -8.63
CA PRO A 342 10.92 -10.71 -9.88
C PRO A 342 11.51 -9.92 -11.06
N GLY A 343 12.53 -10.50 -11.72
CA GLY A 343 13.23 -9.85 -12.83
C GLY A 343 14.38 -8.93 -12.42
N PHE A 344 14.71 -8.85 -11.12
CA PHE A 344 15.91 -8.17 -10.63
C PHE A 344 17.16 -8.65 -11.38
N ARG A 345 18.01 -7.69 -11.76
CA ARG A 345 19.36 -7.93 -12.24
C ARG A 345 20.25 -6.88 -11.57
N PRO A 346 21.41 -7.28 -11.03
CA PRO A 346 22.32 -6.32 -10.42
C PRO A 346 22.78 -5.29 -11.45
N THR A 347 23.16 -4.11 -10.97
CA THR A 347 23.87 -3.12 -11.78
C THR A 347 25.10 -3.76 -12.47
N GLU A 348 25.40 -3.37 -13.71
CA GLU A 348 26.56 -3.91 -14.43
C GLU A 348 27.90 -3.32 -13.95
N GLY A 349 28.98 -4.10 -14.13
CA GLY A 349 30.35 -3.66 -13.84
C GLY A 349 30.70 -3.67 -12.35
N THR A 350 31.61 -2.78 -11.95
CA THR A 350 32.15 -2.70 -10.58
C THR A 350 31.09 -2.47 -9.50
N ALA A 351 29.94 -1.90 -9.84
CA ALA A 351 28.82 -1.68 -8.93
C ALA A 351 27.90 -2.92 -8.77
N SER A 352 28.16 -4.05 -9.43
CA SER A 352 27.28 -5.24 -9.36
C SER A 352 27.18 -5.88 -7.98
N GLU A 353 28.17 -5.62 -7.13
CA GLU A 353 28.22 -6.15 -5.76
C GLU A 353 27.48 -5.28 -4.74
N TYR A 354 26.88 -4.14 -5.14
CA TYR A 354 26.32 -3.16 -4.22
C TYR A 354 25.19 -3.75 -3.36
N ASN A 355 24.22 -4.44 -3.99
CA ASN A 355 23.02 -4.92 -3.29
C ASN A 355 22.78 -6.43 -3.43
N GLY A 356 22.89 -6.98 -4.65
CA GLY A 356 22.38 -8.32 -4.96
C GLY A 356 22.96 -9.45 -4.10
N LYS A 357 24.24 -9.36 -3.71
CA LYS A 357 24.91 -10.39 -2.89
C LYS A 357 24.43 -10.43 -1.43
N PHE A 358 23.71 -9.41 -0.98
CA PHE A 358 23.20 -9.30 0.39
C PHE A 358 21.75 -9.82 0.53
N MET A 359 21.13 -10.29 -0.56
CA MET A 359 19.73 -10.74 -0.59
C MET A 359 19.53 -12.15 0.01
N ALA A 360 19.98 -12.34 1.25
CA ALA A 360 19.76 -13.53 2.07
C ALA A 360 19.87 -13.19 3.56
N ASN A 361 19.05 -13.84 4.39
CA ASN A 361 19.09 -13.78 5.86
C ASN A 361 18.85 -12.39 6.49
N GLN A 362 18.37 -11.41 5.71
CA GLN A 362 18.09 -10.06 6.17
C GLN A 362 16.60 -9.72 5.97
N MET A 363 16.09 -8.78 6.75
CA MET A 363 14.70 -8.32 6.67
C MET A 363 14.65 -6.89 6.15
N VAL A 364 13.58 -6.56 5.43
CA VAL A 364 13.40 -5.23 4.84
C VAL A 364 12.85 -4.25 5.88
N LEU A 365 13.37 -3.03 5.86
CA LEU A 365 12.80 -1.87 6.56
C LEU A 365 12.43 -0.77 5.56
N ARG A 366 11.36 -0.03 5.88
CA ARG A 366 10.79 1.03 5.04
C ARG A 366 10.68 2.37 5.77
N GLY A 367 10.35 3.42 5.02
CA GLY A 367 10.30 4.79 5.52
C GLY A 367 11.66 5.46 5.43
N SER A 368 12.10 6.03 6.55
CA SER A 368 13.44 6.55 6.79
C SER A 368 13.57 6.94 8.26
N SER A 369 14.79 7.12 8.76
CA SER A 369 15.00 7.63 10.11
C SER A 369 15.21 9.15 10.12
N PHE A 370 15.24 9.75 11.31
CA PHE A 370 15.62 11.17 11.49
C PHE A 370 17.05 11.45 11.01
N ALA A 371 17.91 10.42 10.98
CA ALA A 371 19.30 10.54 10.53
C ALA A 371 19.44 10.47 9.01
N THR A 372 18.44 9.94 8.30
CA THR A 372 18.45 9.82 6.83
C THR A 372 18.45 11.22 6.18
N PRO A 373 19.38 11.52 5.26
CA PRO A 373 19.43 12.83 4.60
C PRO A 373 18.17 13.17 3.81
N GLU A 374 17.80 14.46 3.78
CA GLU A 374 16.70 14.96 2.95
C GLU A 374 16.91 14.60 1.46
N GLY A 375 15.85 14.17 0.80
CA GLY A 375 15.89 13.72 -0.60
C GLY A 375 16.48 12.31 -0.81
N HIS A 376 16.95 11.63 0.24
CA HIS A 376 17.44 10.25 0.14
C HIS A 376 16.33 9.20 0.22
N ALA A 377 15.26 9.46 0.94
CA ALA A 377 14.16 8.51 1.12
C ALA A 377 13.27 8.44 -0.14
N ARG A 378 12.69 7.27 -0.38
CA ARG A 378 11.70 7.01 -1.45
C ARG A 378 10.67 6.03 -0.94
N VAL A 379 9.46 6.08 -1.50
CA VAL A 379 8.42 5.08 -1.21
C VAL A 379 8.84 3.68 -1.63
N SER A 380 9.69 3.52 -2.66
CA SER A 380 10.26 2.23 -3.08
C SER A 380 11.56 1.85 -2.36
N TYR A 381 12.11 2.71 -1.50
CA TYR A 381 13.40 2.46 -0.85
C TYR A 381 13.33 1.20 0.02
N ARG A 382 14.31 0.30 -0.13
CA ARG A 382 14.43 -0.93 0.65
C ARG A 382 15.72 -0.90 1.47
N ASN A 383 15.60 -0.54 2.75
CA ASN A 383 16.70 -0.74 3.69
C ASN A 383 16.68 -2.18 4.18
N PHE A 384 17.81 -2.72 4.63
CA PHE A 384 17.91 -4.10 5.05
C PHE A 384 18.98 -4.31 6.12
N PHE A 385 18.64 -5.11 7.12
CA PHE A 385 19.54 -5.51 8.21
C PHE A 385 19.23 -6.95 8.64
N TYR A 386 20.18 -7.59 9.32
CA TYR A 386 19.94 -8.90 9.91
C TYR A 386 18.93 -8.80 11.07
N PRO A 387 18.09 -9.83 11.27
CA PRO A 387 17.00 -9.78 12.24
C PRO A 387 17.37 -9.40 13.67
N HIS A 388 18.59 -9.75 14.13
CA HIS A 388 19.07 -9.51 15.49
C HIS A 388 19.67 -8.12 15.69
N GLN A 389 19.91 -7.36 14.62
CA GLN A 389 20.63 -6.09 14.68
C GLN A 389 19.73 -4.97 15.23
N ARG A 390 20.26 -4.22 16.21
CA ARG A 390 19.49 -3.24 17.00
C ARG A 390 20.04 -1.82 16.96
N TRP A 391 21.29 -1.61 16.54
CA TRP A 391 21.91 -0.29 16.58
C TRP A 391 21.34 0.69 15.54
N ALA A 392 20.75 0.17 14.47
CA ALA A 392 20.03 0.98 13.51
C ALA A 392 18.89 1.76 14.19
N PHE A 393 18.58 2.95 13.67
CA PHE A 393 17.40 3.74 14.05
C PHE A 393 16.11 3.07 13.56
N ALA A 394 15.83 1.88 14.07
CA ALA A 394 14.74 1.01 13.67
C ALA A 394 13.65 0.95 14.75
N GLY A 395 12.41 0.99 14.28
CA GLY A 395 11.18 0.84 15.05
C GLY A 395 10.18 0.04 14.23
N LEU A 396 8.89 0.27 14.45
CA LEU A 396 7.84 -0.51 13.81
C LEU A 396 6.51 0.24 13.73
N ARG A 397 5.71 -0.20 12.76
CA ARG A 397 4.30 0.11 12.60
C ARG A 397 3.55 -1.21 12.54
N LEU A 398 2.41 -1.29 13.20
CA LEU A 398 1.63 -2.52 13.21
C LEU A 398 0.71 -2.60 12.00
N ALA A 399 0.46 -3.83 11.59
CA ALA A 399 -0.55 -4.19 10.62
C ALA A 399 -1.47 -5.28 11.18
N ALA A 400 -2.66 -5.37 10.63
CA ALA A 400 -3.60 -6.45 10.89
C ALA A 400 -4.25 -6.88 9.59
N ASP A 401 -4.63 -8.15 9.50
CA ASP A 401 -5.53 -8.59 8.44
C ASP A 401 -6.86 -7.87 8.65
N ALA A 402 -7.35 -7.20 7.60
CA ALA A 402 -8.71 -6.71 7.63
C ALA A 402 -9.60 -7.91 7.29
N PRO A 403 -10.76 -8.09 7.94
CA PRO A 403 -11.77 -8.93 7.33
C PRO A 403 -11.94 -8.39 5.91
N SER A 404 -11.78 -9.26 4.92
CA SER A 404 -12.30 -8.96 3.59
C SER A 404 -13.66 -8.36 3.84
N PRO A 405 -13.98 -7.16 3.29
CA PRO A 405 -15.36 -6.73 3.28
C PRO A 405 -16.08 -7.97 2.81
N LEU A 406 -16.93 -8.53 3.68
CA LEU A 406 -17.55 -9.81 3.45
C LEU A 406 -17.97 -9.74 2.00
N VAL A 407 -17.30 -10.52 1.16
CA VAL A 407 -17.89 -10.95 -0.08
C VAL A 407 -19.14 -11.62 0.46
N ARG A 408 -20.24 -10.85 0.49
CA ARG A 408 -21.58 -11.42 0.67
C ARG A 408 -21.51 -12.61 -0.25
N SER A 409 -21.74 -13.79 0.29
CA SER A 409 -21.42 -15.11 -0.31
C SER A 409 -22.15 -15.40 -1.64
N ALA A 410 -22.58 -14.37 -2.35
CA ALA A 410 -23.03 -14.31 -3.72
C ALA A 410 -21.92 -14.02 -4.77
N ASP A 411 -20.78 -13.39 -4.44
CA ASP A 411 -19.90 -12.76 -5.46
C ASP A 411 -18.75 -13.61 -6.04
N GLU A 412 -18.23 -14.67 -5.41
CA GLU A 412 -17.26 -15.55 -6.13
C GLU A 412 -17.90 -16.16 -7.39
N GLY A 413 -19.22 -16.42 -7.33
CA GLY A 413 -20.00 -16.80 -8.49
C GLY A 413 -20.23 -15.66 -9.47
N GLU A 414 -20.43 -14.43 -9.00
CA GLU A 414 -20.78 -13.26 -9.82
C GLU A 414 -19.58 -12.67 -10.54
N THR A 415 -18.46 -12.44 -9.87
CA THR A 415 -17.20 -12.06 -10.52
C THR A 415 -16.76 -13.11 -11.55
N ALA A 416 -16.91 -14.41 -11.24
CA ALA A 416 -16.64 -15.47 -12.21
C ALA A 416 -17.65 -15.48 -13.37
N ARG A 417 -18.93 -15.17 -13.12
CA ARG A 417 -19.97 -14.98 -14.16
C ARG A 417 -19.65 -13.77 -15.04
N PHE A 418 -19.33 -12.62 -14.45
CA PHE A 418 -18.93 -11.39 -15.13
C PHE A 418 -17.78 -11.64 -16.10
N ARG A 419 -16.70 -12.25 -15.61
CA ARG A 419 -15.56 -12.61 -16.44
C ARG A 419 -15.95 -13.53 -17.59
N ARG A 420 -16.75 -14.57 -17.34
CA ARG A 420 -17.21 -15.49 -18.39
C ARG A 420 -18.08 -14.78 -19.43
N ASP A 421 -19.04 -13.98 -18.99
CA ASP A 421 -19.97 -13.25 -19.85
C ASP A 421 -19.25 -12.23 -20.73
N LEU A 422 -18.29 -11.47 -20.18
CA LEU A 422 -17.47 -10.53 -20.96
C LEU A 422 -16.56 -11.24 -21.96
N ILE A 423 -15.85 -12.30 -21.56
CA ILE A 423 -15.01 -13.06 -22.50
C ILE A 423 -15.86 -13.62 -23.63
N ALA A 424 -17.00 -14.24 -23.32
CA ALA A 424 -17.90 -14.82 -24.32
C ALA A 424 -18.44 -13.74 -25.27
N GLY A 425 -18.91 -12.61 -24.74
CA GLY A 425 -19.51 -11.52 -25.51
C GLY A 425 -18.50 -10.75 -26.37
N LEU A 426 -17.33 -10.41 -25.83
CA LEU A 426 -16.27 -9.67 -26.54
C LEU A 426 -15.53 -10.53 -27.57
N SER A 427 -15.64 -11.86 -27.49
CA SER A 427 -15.13 -12.80 -28.48
C SER A 427 -16.04 -12.95 -29.72
N ARG A 428 -17.27 -12.41 -29.68
CA ARG A 428 -18.20 -12.44 -30.83
C ARG A 428 -17.90 -11.31 -31.81
N SER A 429 -18.42 -11.45 -33.04
CA SER A 429 -18.49 -10.36 -34.02
C SER A 429 -19.93 -10.28 -34.57
N PRO A 430 -20.67 -9.18 -34.29
CA PRO A 430 -20.27 -8.02 -33.50
C PRO A 430 -20.04 -8.35 -32.02
N LYS A 431 -19.23 -7.53 -31.34
CA LYS A 431 -18.99 -7.66 -29.90
C LYS A 431 -20.26 -7.29 -29.14
N VAL A 432 -20.57 -8.04 -28.10
CA VAL A 432 -21.74 -7.80 -27.25
C VAL A 432 -21.30 -7.84 -25.80
N ALA A 433 -21.89 -7.01 -24.96
CA ALA A 433 -21.81 -7.12 -23.50
C ALA A 433 -23.25 -7.15 -22.95
N SER A 434 -23.49 -7.93 -21.91
CA SER A 434 -24.80 -7.93 -21.27
C SER A 434 -25.01 -6.58 -20.57
N PRO A 435 -26.13 -5.87 -20.83
CA PRO A 435 -26.39 -4.57 -20.23
C PRO A 435 -26.62 -4.66 -18.72
N LYS A 436 -26.85 -5.87 -18.17
CA LYS A 436 -26.98 -6.07 -16.71
C LYS A 436 -25.76 -5.59 -15.94
N TRP A 437 -24.59 -5.59 -16.58
CA TRP A 437 -23.35 -5.11 -15.98
C TRP A 437 -23.23 -3.58 -15.91
N PHE A 438 -24.14 -2.84 -16.54
CA PHE A 438 -24.23 -1.39 -16.38
C PHE A 438 -24.99 -0.98 -15.11
N TYR A 439 -25.57 -1.92 -14.34
CA TYR A 439 -26.45 -1.62 -13.20
C TYR A 439 -25.74 -1.78 -11.84
N ASP A 440 -24.61 -1.09 -11.66
CA ASP A 440 -24.08 -0.82 -10.32
C ASP A 440 -24.83 0.35 -9.65
N ALA A 441 -24.32 0.87 -8.53
CA ALA A 441 -24.95 1.99 -7.83
C ALA A 441 -25.09 3.25 -8.71
N GLU A 442 -24.04 3.61 -9.45
CA GLU A 442 -24.05 4.81 -10.31
C GLU A 442 -24.89 4.57 -11.57
N GLY A 443 -24.76 3.42 -12.19
CA GLY A 443 -25.57 3.03 -13.33
C GLY A 443 -27.07 2.99 -13.01
N SER A 444 -27.44 2.51 -11.82
CA SER A 444 -28.82 2.56 -11.34
C SER A 444 -29.33 3.99 -11.19
N HIS A 445 -28.51 4.90 -10.66
CA HIS A 445 -28.83 6.32 -10.51
C HIS A 445 -28.96 7.03 -11.88
N LEU A 446 -28.05 6.75 -12.80
CA LEU A 446 -28.09 7.25 -14.18
C LEU A 446 -29.32 6.75 -14.93
N PHE A 447 -29.68 5.47 -14.78
CA PHE A 447 -30.91 4.93 -15.37
C PHE A 447 -32.16 5.61 -14.78
N GLU A 448 -32.19 5.87 -13.47
CA GLU A 448 -33.28 6.63 -12.86
C GLU A 448 -33.40 8.05 -13.46
N ALA A 449 -32.26 8.71 -13.73
CA ALA A 449 -32.24 10.00 -14.42
C ALA A 449 -32.78 9.88 -15.85
N ILE A 450 -32.43 8.83 -16.60
CA ILE A 450 -32.98 8.54 -17.94
C ILE A 450 -34.51 8.48 -17.87
N THR A 451 -35.08 7.81 -16.87
CA THR A 451 -36.54 7.66 -16.78
C THR A 451 -37.32 8.98 -16.63
N ARG A 452 -36.64 10.06 -16.25
CA ARG A 452 -37.21 11.41 -16.10
C ARG A 452 -37.05 12.28 -17.34
N LEU A 453 -36.24 11.87 -18.32
CA LEU A 453 -35.98 12.66 -19.52
C LEU A 453 -37.25 12.81 -20.38
N PRO A 454 -37.48 13.98 -21.01
CA PRO A 454 -38.59 14.18 -21.93
C PRO A 454 -38.66 13.13 -23.03
N GLU A 455 -37.52 12.70 -23.54
CA GLU A 455 -37.38 11.70 -24.61
C GLU A 455 -37.74 10.28 -24.15
N TYR A 456 -37.53 9.94 -22.88
CA TYR A 456 -37.86 8.60 -22.33
C TYR A 456 -39.33 8.47 -21.92
N TYR A 457 -40.20 8.28 -22.91
CA TYR A 457 -41.64 8.11 -22.70
C TYR A 457 -42.08 6.83 -21.94
N PRO A 458 -41.39 5.67 -21.97
CA PRO A 458 -41.96 4.41 -21.46
C PRO A 458 -42.43 4.48 -20.01
N THR A 459 -41.60 5.01 -19.11
CA THR A 459 -41.92 5.09 -17.68
C THR A 459 -43.17 5.91 -17.40
N ARG A 460 -43.33 7.06 -18.08
CA ARG A 460 -44.50 7.95 -17.88
C ARG A 460 -45.78 7.33 -18.43
N GLN A 461 -45.73 6.77 -19.63
CA GLN A 461 -46.90 6.14 -20.26
C GLN A 461 -47.38 4.93 -19.46
N GLU A 462 -46.45 4.13 -18.94
CA GLU A 462 -46.80 3.00 -18.10
C GLU A 462 -47.39 3.41 -16.76
N ALA A 463 -46.82 4.42 -16.08
CA ALA A 463 -47.40 4.95 -14.84
C ALA A 463 -48.83 5.46 -15.05
N ASP A 464 -49.09 6.19 -16.14
CA ASP A 464 -50.43 6.66 -16.49
C ASP A 464 -51.40 5.53 -16.79
N LEU A 465 -50.93 4.46 -17.45
CA LEU A 465 -51.74 3.27 -17.70
C LEU A 465 -52.07 2.54 -16.39
N LEU A 466 -51.06 2.28 -15.56
CA LEU A 466 -51.22 1.58 -14.27
C LEU A 466 -52.24 2.29 -13.37
N ARG A 467 -52.22 3.63 -13.29
CA ARG A 467 -53.23 4.37 -12.49
C ARG A 467 -54.66 4.13 -12.95
N ARG A 468 -54.89 3.87 -14.24
CA ARG A 468 -56.23 3.60 -14.80
C ARG A 468 -56.66 2.14 -14.63
N VAL A 469 -55.72 1.20 -14.76
CA VAL A 469 -56.04 -0.23 -14.88
C VAL A 469 -55.78 -1.04 -13.61
N ALA A 470 -54.83 -0.63 -12.76
CA ALA A 470 -54.48 -1.36 -11.54
C ALA A 470 -55.67 -1.61 -10.61
N PRO A 471 -56.58 -0.63 -10.36
CA PRO A 471 -57.77 -0.88 -9.53
C PRO A 471 -58.70 -1.97 -10.08
N GLN A 472 -58.69 -2.18 -11.41
CA GLN A 472 -59.55 -3.19 -12.06
C GLN A 472 -58.96 -4.61 -11.93
N TRP A 473 -57.64 -4.73 -11.81
CA TRP A 473 -56.94 -6.02 -11.74
C TRP A 473 -56.63 -6.45 -10.32
N ALA A 474 -56.38 -5.49 -9.41
CA ALA A 474 -56.12 -5.74 -8.00
C ALA A 474 -57.23 -6.56 -7.33
N ALA A 475 -58.49 -6.30 -7.69
CA ALA A 475 -59.65 -7.08 -7.23
C ALA A 475 -59.58 -8.59 -7.58
N ARG A 476 -58.69 -9.01 -8.49
CA ARG A 476 -58.50 -10.41 -8.90
C ARG A 476 -57.38 -11.12 -8.14
N PHE A 477 -56.58 -10.41 -7.35
CA PHE A 477 -55.42 -10.99 -6.66
C PHE A 477 -55.85 -12.01 -5.61
N GLY A 478 -56.93 -11.69 -4.89
CA GLY A 478 -57.46 -12.53 -3.81
C GLY A 478 -56.72 -12.32 -2.49
N PRO A 479 -57.28 -12.83 -1.38
CA PRO A 479 -56.78 -12.50 -0.04
C PRO A 479 -55.36 -13.03 0.18
N ALA A 480 -54.57 -12.26 0.91
CA ALA A 480 -53.20 -12.59 1.31
C ALA A 480 -52.28 -12.92 0.12
N ALA A 481 -52.54 -12.30 -1.04
CA ALA A 481 -51.71 -12.44 -2.22
C ALA A 481 -50.32 -11.81 -2.03
N ALA A 482 -49.38 -12.26 -2.84
CA ALA A 482 -47.98 -11.83 -2.83
C ALA A 482 -47.61 -11.22 -4.18
N LEU A 483 -47.15 -9.97 -4.19
CA LEU A 483 -46.65 -9.33 -5.40
C LEU A 483 -45.16 -9.63 -5.56
N VAL A 484 -44.76 -10.20 -6.69
CA VAL A 484 -43.36 -10.54 -7.01
C VAL A 484 -42.96 -9.72 -8.22
N GLU A 485 -42.04 -8.77 -8.06
CA GLU A 485 -41.62 -7.87 -9.12
C GLU A 485 -40.24 -8.25 -9.67
N PHE A 486 -40.18 -8.47 -10.99
CA PHE A 486 -38.94 -8.80 -11.68
C PHE A 486 -38.29 -7.52 -12.22
N GLY A 487 -37.12 -7.14 -11.71
CA GLY A 487 -36.44 -5.90 -12.09
C GLY A 487 -37.11 -4.65 -11.50
N SER A 488 -37.16 -4.56 -10.18
CA SER A 488 -37.97 -3.57 -9.46
C SER A 488 -37.47 -2.13 -9.56
N GLY A 489 -36.18 -1.90 -9.82
CA GLY A 489 -35.57 -0.58 -9.85
C GLY A 489 -35.97 0.29 -8.66
N ALA A 490 -36.36 1.55 -8.92
CA ALA A 490 -36.79 2.49 -7.88
C ALA A 490 -38.16 2.18 -7.23
N SER A 491 -38.92 1.20 -7.75
CA SER A 491 -40.26 0.77 -7.29
C SER A 491 -41.36 1.86 -7.28
N GLU A 492 -41.18 2.97 -8.00
CA GLU A 492 -42.18 4.05 -8.05
C GLU A 492 -43.50 3.61 -8.69
N LYS A 493 -43.42 2.81 -9.76
CA LYS A 493 -44.60 2.26 -10.44
C LYS A 493 -45.32 1.21 -9.59
N THR A 494 -44.56 0.46 -8.80
CA THR A 494 -45.08 -0.55 -7.89
C THR A 494 -46.03 0.06 -6.87
N ARG A 495 -45.74 1.26 -6.37
CA ARG A 495 -46.62 1.97 -5.45
C ARG A 495 -48.04 2.14 -5.99
N ILE A 496 -48.18 2.38 -7.30
CA ILE A 496 -49.49 2.49 -7.95
C ILE A 496 -50.28 1.17 -7.85
N VAL A 497 -49.58 0.03 -7.92
CA VAL A 497 -50.18 -1.31 -7.77
C VAL A 497 -50.48 -1.60 -6.30
N LEU A 498 -49.56 -1.26 -5.39
CA LEU A 498 -49.76 -1.44 -3.94
C LEU A 498 -50.91 -0.59 -3.41
N ASP A 499 -51.05 0.66 -3.87
CA ASP A 499 -52.16 1.56 -3.53
C ASP A 499 -53.51 1.03 -4.04
N ALA A 500 -53.50 0.26 -5.13
CA ALA A 500 -54.71 -0.35 -5.70
C ALA A 500 -55.06 -1.69 -5.05
N ALA A 501 -54.11 -2.34 -4.36
CA ALA A 501 -54.23 -3.67 -3.76
C ALA A 501 -53.80 -3.62 -2.28
N ASP A 502 -54.65 -3.04 -1.44
CA ASP A 502 -54.38 -2.78 -0.02
C ASP A 502 -54.40 -4.03 0.87
N ASP A 503 -54.80 -5.20 0.34
CA ASP A 503 -54.89 -6.49 1.03
C ASP A 503 -53.71 -7.45 0.74
N LEU A 504 -52.65 -6.97 0.08
CA LEU A 504 -51.45 -7.76 -0.19
C LEU A 504 -50.73 -8.14 1.11
N ALA A 505 -50.41 -9.43 1.26
CA ALA A 505 -49.67 -9.94 2.40
C ALA A 505 -48.16 -9.69 2.28
N ALA A 506 -47.63 -9.69 1.06
CA ALA A 506 -46.21 -9.52 0.82
C ALA A 506 -45.88 -8.86 -0.52
N TYR A 507 -44.72 -8.21 -0.55
CA TYR A 507 -44.07 -7.69 -1.75
C TYR A 507 -42.63 -8.19 -1.81
N VAL A 508 -42.26 -8.78 -2.94
CA VAL A 508 -40.95 -9.36 -3.22
C VAL A 508 -40.34 -8.60 -4.39
N PRO A 509 -39.60 -7.50 -4.14
CA PRO A 509 -38.83 -6.83 -5.17
C PRO A 509 -37.59 -7.66 -5.52
N ILE A 510 -37.35 -7.85 -6.81
CA ILE A 510 -36.16 -8.54 -7.33
C ILE A 510 -35.36 -7.54 -8.17
N ASP A 511 -34.08 -7.36 -7.85
CA ASP A 511 -33.17 -6.53 -8.62
C ASP A 511 -31.74 -7.07 -8.59
N ILE A 512 -30.94 -6.75 -9.62
CA ILE A 512 -29.53 -7.12 -9.68
C ILE A 512 -28.69 -6.17 -8.81
N SER A 513 -29.11 -4.91 -8.67
CA SER A 513 -28.41 -3.92 -7.84
C SER A 513 -28.86 -4.01 -6.38
N ALA A 514 -27.98 -4.51 -5.52
CA ALA A 514 -28.26 -4.63 -4.09
C ALA A 514 -28.54 -3.26 -3.43
N ASP A 515 -27.80 -2.22 -3.83
CA ASP A 515 -27.94 -0.88 -3.26
C ASP A 515 -29.29 -0.24 -3.65
N ALA A 516 -29.67 -0.36 -4.93
CA ALA A 516 -30.96 0.14 -5.40
C ALA A 516 -32.12 -0.61 -4.73
N LEU A 517 -31.99 -1.94 -4.61
CA LEU A 517 -32.98 -2.80 -3.97
C LEU A 517 -33.18 -2.47 -2.49
N ASP A 518 -32.08 -2.32 -1.73
CA ASP A 518 -32.13 -2.00 -0.30
C ASP A 518 -32.75 -0.61 -0.06
N ALA A 519 -32.47 0.36 -0.93
CA ALA A 519 -33.09 1.69 -0.87
C ALA A 519 -34.59 1.65 -1.20
N ALA A 520 -34.99 0.94 -2.26
CA ALA A 520 -36.38 0.81 -2.66
C ALA A 520 -37.22 0.03 -1.63
N ALA A 521 -36.70 -1.09 -1.14
CA ALA A 521 -37.37 -1.93 -0.14
C ALA A 521 -37.63 -1.16 1.17
N ARG A 522 -36.67 -0.35 1.63
CA ARG A 522 -36.84 0.52 2.81
C ARG A 522 -37.98 1.53 2.61
N ARG A 523 -37.98 2.26 1.49
CA ARG A 523 -39.05 3.25 1.18
C ARG A 523 -40.44 2.61 1.13
N ILE A 524 -40.56 1.41 0.55
CA ILE A 524 -41.82 0.67 0.51
C ILE A 524 -42.23 0.18 1.90
N ALA A 525 -41.31 -0.40 2.68
CA ALA A 525 -41.62 -0.87 4.04
C ALA A 525 -42.07 0.27 4.96
N GLU A 526 -41.48 1.46 4.82
CA GLU A 526 -41.88 2.67 5.55
C GLU A 526 -43.27 3.18 5.12
N ALA A 527 -43.57 3.16 3.81
CA ALA A 527 -44.84 3.65 3.27
C ALA A 527 -46.01 2.66 3.50
N TYR A 528 -45.74 1.36 3.60
CA TYR A 528 -46.73 0.31 3.79
C TYR A 528 -46.37 -0.62 4.98
N PRO A 529 -46.50 -0.16 6.24
CA PRO A 529 -46.01 -0.91 7.41
C PRO A 529 -46.67 -2.28 7.64
N ALA A 530 -47.87 -2.49 7.09
CA ALA A 530 -48.60 -3.76 7.17
C ALA A 530 -48.16 -4.78 6.10
N LEU A 531 -47.43 -4.35 5.08
CA LEU A 531 -46.97 -5.17 3.96
C LEU A 531 -45.63 -5.81 4.31
N LYS A 532 -45.53 -7.14 4.19
CA LYS A 532 -44.24 -7.82 4.34
C LYS A 532 -43.38 -7.59 3.09
N VAL A 533 -42.35 -6.76 3.21
CA VAL A 533 -41.36 -6.55 2.14
C VAL A 533 -40.22 -7.56 2.28
N ALA A 534 -39.97 -8.37 1.26
CA ALA A 534 -38.95 -9.41 1.24
C ALA A 534 -38.06 -9.26 -0.01
N PRO A 535 -37.04 -8.37 0.02
CA PRO A 535 -36.19 -8.13 -1.14
C PRO A 535 -35.34 -9.35 -1.50
N LEU A 536 -35.12 -9.56 -2.80
CA LEU A 536 -34.27 -10.62 -3.33
C LEU A 536 -33.28 -10.07 -4.37
N VAL A 537 -32.00 -10.03 -4.02
CA VAL A 537 -30.93 -9.67 -4.97
C VAL A 537 -30.72 -10.81 -5.94
N GLY A 538 -30.80 -10.54 -7.25
CA GLY A 538 -30.47 -11.54 -8.26
C GLY A 538 -30.87 -11.16 -9.69
N ASP A 539 -30.20 -11.83 -10.64
CA ASP A 539 -30.55 -11.81 -12.07
C ASP A 539 -31.90 -12.53 -12.27
N PHE A 540 -32.94 -11.77 -12.65
CA PHE A 540 -34.28 -12.32 -12.81
C PHE A 540 -34.41 -13.36 -13.92
N LEU A 541 -33.43 -13.45 -14.82
CA LEU A 541 -33.35 -14.51 -15.83
C LEU A 541 -32.86 -15.85 -15.25
N HIS A 542 -32.26 -15.83 -14.06
CA HIS A 542 -31.59 -16.98 -13.42
C HIS A 542 -31.88 -17.10 -11.92
N LEU A 543 -33.12 -16.83 -11.50
CA LEU A 543 -33.56 -16.97 -10.12
C LEU A 543 -33.71 -18.44 -9.69
N GLY A 544 -33.19 -18.76 -8.49
CA GLY A 544 -33.33 -20.10 -7.90
C GLY A 544 -34.69 -20.34 -7.25
N ALA A 545 -35.01 -19.60 -6.19
CA ALA A 545 -36.27 -19.74 -5.44
C ALA A 545 -36.68 -18.42 -4.79
N LEU A 546 -37.98 -18.24 -4.55
CA LEU A 546 -38.50 -17.10 -3.79
C LEU A 546 -38.28 -17.30 -2.28
N PRO A 547 -38.21 -16.20 -1.49
CA PRO A 547 -38.11 -16.27 -0.04
C PRO A 547 -39.27 -17.05 0.58
N ALA A 548 -39.00 -17.75 1.68
CA ALA A 548 -40.04 -18.46 2.42
C ALA A 548 -41.00 -17.48 3.13
N GLY A 549 -42.27 -17.87 3.25
CA GLY A 549 -43.27 -17.13 4.03
C GLY A 549 -43.71 -15.79 3.40
N ILE A 550 -43.68 -15.65 2.08
CA ILE A 550 -44.15 -14.48 1.32
C ILE A 550 -45.68 -14.43 1.16
N GLY A 551 -46.44 -14.95 2.13
CA GLY A 551 -47.90 -15.07 2.04
C GLY A 551 -48.38 -16.48 1.67
N ALA A 552 -49.58 -16.83 2.13
CA ALA A 552 -50.24 -18.12 1.85
C ALA A 552 -51.24 -18.05 0.68
N GLY A 553 -51.50 -16.84 0.17
CA GLY A 553 -52.38 -16.61 -0.97
C GLY A 553 -51.67 -16.74 -2.31
N ARG A 554 -52.33 -16.26 -3.37
CA ARG A 554 -51.84 -16.34 -4.75
C ARG A 554 -50.60 -15.46 -4.95
N ARG A 555 -49.67 -15.91 -5.80
CA ARG A 555 -48.55 -15.08 -6.28
C ARG A 555 -48.96 -14.30 -7.54
N VAL A 556 -48.62 -13.03 -7.57
CA VAL A 556 -48.83 -12.12 -8.70
C VAL A 556 -47.46 -11.69 -9.20
N GLY A 557 -47.05 -12.19 -10.36
CA GLY A 557 -45.86 -11.72 -11.04
C GLY A 557 -46.11 -10.35 -11.66
N PHE A 558 -45.18 -9.43 -11.47
CA PHE A 558 -45.20 -8.09 -12.05
C PHE A 558 -43.89 -7.88 -12.81
N PHE A 559 -44.00 -7.75 -14.13
CA PHE A 559 -42.86 -7.45 -15.00
C PHE A 559 -43.20 -6.23 -15.85
N PRO A 560 -43.12 -5.02 -15.26
CA PRO A 560 -43.43 -3.77 -15.96
C PRO A 560 -42.29 -3.35 -16.89
N GLY A 561 -42.58 -2.41 -17.77
CA GLY A 561 -41.64 -1.76 -18.68
C GLY A 561 -41.62 -2.38 -20.07
N SER A 562 -40.59 -1.99 -20.84
CA SER A 562 -40.33 -2.51 -22.19
C SER A 562 -39.38 -3.71 -22.18
N THR A 563 -38.93 -4.17 -21.02
CA THR A 563 -37.83 -5.14 -20.85
C THR A 563 -38.06 -6.46 -21.57
N ILE A 564 -39.30 -6.96 -21.63
CA ILE A 564 -39.61 -8.19 -22.40
C ILE A 564 -39.32 -8.04 -23.89
N GLY A 565 -39.44 -6.83 -24.44
CA GLY A 565 -39.12 -6.52 -25.83
C GLY A 565 -37.62 -6.39 -26.10
N ASN A 566 -36.80 -6.30 -25.05
CA ASN A 566 -35.34 -6.29 -25.16
C ASN A 566 -34.74 -7.72 -25.16
N LEU A 567 -35.57 -8.74 -24.92
CA LEU A 567 -35.15 -10.14 -24.93
C LEU A 567 -35.35 -10.75 -26.33
N GLU A 568 -34.42 -11.59 -26.74
CA GLU A 568 -34.62 -12.44 -27.91
C GLU A 568 -35.77 -13.42 -27.65
N ARG A 569 -36.36 -13.95 -28.73
CA ARG A 569 -37.55 -14.83 -28.61
C ARG A 569 -37.34 -16.01 -27.67
N GLU A 570 -36.17 -16.64 -27.73
CA GLU A 570 -35.83 -17.79 -26.89
C GLU A 570 -35.65 -17.38 -25.42
N GLU A 571 -35.05 -16.21 -25.17
CA GLU A 571 -34.85 -15.65 -23.83
C GLU A 571 -36.18 -15.28 -23.19
N ALA A 572 -37.10 -14.66 -23.95
CA ALA A 572 -38.45 -14.35 -23.48
C ALA A 572 -39.24 -15.62 -23.12
N ILE A 573 -39.16 -16.67 -23.94
CA ILE A 573 -39.82 -17.97 -23.64
C ILE A 573 -39.21 -18.61 -22.39
N ALA A 574 -37.88 -18.61 -22.27
CA ALA A 574 -37.18 -19.15 -21.12
C ALA A 574 -37.55 -18.42 -19.83
N PHE A 575 -37.55 -17.08 -19.86
CA PHE A 575 -37.96 -16.24 -18.74
C PHE A 575 -39.40 -16.52 -18.31
N LEU A 576 -40.36 -16.48 -19.24
CA LEU A 576 -41.78 -16.70 -18.91
C LEU A 576 -42.02 -18.13 -18.38
N THR A 577 -41.28 -19.12 -18.87
CA THR A 577 -41.32 -20.50 -18.36
C THR A 577 -40.77 -20.59 -16.93
N ALA A 578 -39.64 -19.95 -16.66
CA ALA A 578 -39.03 -19.88 -15.33
C ALA A 578 -39.92 -19.11 -14.34
N ALA A 579 -40.47 -17.97 -14.74
CA ALA A 579 -41.40 -17.17 -13.94
C ALA A 579 -42.65 -17.98 -13.58
N ARG A 580 -43.23 -18.74 -14.53
CA ARG A 580 -44.34 -19.65 -14.22
C ARG A 580 -43.95 -20.73 -13.21
N GLY A 581 -42.77 -21.33 -13.35
CA GLY A 581 -42.26 -22.31 -12.39
C GLY A 581 -42.09 -21.73 -10.98
N LEU A 582 -41.56 -20.50 -10.91
CA LEU A 582 -41.29 -19.77 -9.67
C LEU A 582 -42.57 -19.31 -8.95
N LEU A 583 -43.53 -18.79 -9.71
CA LEU A 583 -44.79 -18.26 -9.18
C LEU A 583 -45.85 -19.36 -8.95
N GLY A 584 -45.75 -20.48 -9.64
CA GLY A 584 -46.67 -21.61 -9.52
C GLY A 584 -47.87 -21.54 -10.49
N PRO A 585 -48.66 -22.64 -10.55
CA PRO A 585 -49.68 -22.83 -11.59
C PRO A 585 -50.89 -21.88 -11.47
N ASP A 586 -51.20 -21.40 -10.27
CA ASP A 586 -52.35 -20.52 -10.00
C ASP A 586 -52.00 -19.02 -10.03
N ALA A 587 -50.78 -18.67 -10.45
CA ALA A 587 -50.30 -17.31 -10.44
C ALA A 587 -51.01 -16.42 -11.48
N LEU A 588 -51.15 -15.13 -11.14
CA LEU A 588 -51.42 -14.09 -12.13
C LEU A 588 -50.08 -13.48 -12.58
N PHE A 589 -50.01 -13.02 -13.82
CA PHE A 589 -48.82 -12.38 -14.36
C PHE A 589 -49.20 -11.10 -15.10
N ILE A 590 -48.68 -9.98 -14.63
CA ILE A 590 -48.85 -8.66 -15.21
C ILE A 590 -47.59 -8.36 -16.02
N LEU A 591 -47.74 -8.27 -17.33
CA LEU A 591 -46.66 -8.04 -18.28
C LEU A 591 -46.82 -6.68 -18.95
N GLY A 592 -45.82 -5.82 -18.80
CA GLY A 592 -45.65 -4.62 -19.62
C GLY A 592 -45.14 -5.01 -21.00
N VAL A 593 -45.77 -4.46 -22.05
CA VAL A 593 -45.30 -4.61 -23.43
C VAL A 593 -45.33 -3.25 -24.09
N ASP A 594 -44.19 -2.84 -24.59
CA ASP A 594 -44.06 -1.61 -25.33
C ASP A 594 -44.25 -1.89 -26.84
N LEU A 595 -45.20 -1.20 -27.46
CA LEU A 595 -45.60 -1.50 -28.85
C LEU A 595 -44.55 -1.02 -29.86
N VAL A 596 -44.76 -1.25 -31.15
CA VAL A 596 -43.87 -0.78 -32.22
C VAL A 596 -44.06 0.73 -32.43
N LYS A 597 -42.96 1.48 -32.57
CA LYS A 597 -42.92 2.94 -32.74
C LYS A 597 -42.06 3.27 -33.96
N ALA A 598 -42.18 4.53 -34.40
CA ALA A 598 -41.24 5.10 -35.35
C ALA A 598 -39.80 5.04 -34.77
N PRO A 599 -38.79 4.65 -35.57
CA PRO A 599 -37.40 4.53 -35.11
C PRO A 599 -36.86 5.79 -34.44
N GLU A 600 -37.27 6.97 -34.90
CA GLU A 600 -36.80 8.26 -34.39
C GLU A 600 -37.19 8.46 -32.92
N LEU A 601 -38.39 7.98 -32.54
CA LEU A 601 -38.87 8.03 -31.16
C LEU A 601 -38.12 7.04 -30.26
N LEU A 602 -37.72 5.88 -30.81
CA LEU A 602 -36.93 4.90 -30.08
C LEU A 602 -35.49 5.39 -29.86
N VAL A 603 -34.85 5.91 -30.91
CA VAL A 603 -33.50 6.45 -30.81
C VAL A 603 -33.45 7.59 -29.81
N ALA A 604 -34.37 8.55 -29.87
CA ALA A 604 -34.40 9.65 -28.91
C ALA A 604 -34.54 9.17 -27.44
N ALA A 605 -35.31 8.10 -27.20
CA ALA A 605 -35.45 7.54 -25.86
C ALA A 605 -34.15 6.91 -25.32
N TYR A 606 -33.31 6.34 -26.19
CA TYR A 606 -32.10 5.60 -25.79
C TYR A 606 -30.78 6.28 -26.20
N ASP A 607 -30.86 7.49 -26.76
CA ASP A 607 -29.75 8.37 -27.12
C ASP A 607 -30.21 9.82 -26.90
N ASP A 608 -30.37 10.16 -25.62
CA ASP A 608 -30.94 11.44 -25.23
C ASP A 608 -30.01 12.62 -25.54
N SER A 609 -30.63 13.78 -25.79
CA SER A 609 -29.89 14.99 -26.14
C SER A 609 -29.05 15.57 -24.99
N ALA A 610 -29.33 15.17 -23.73
CA ALA A 610 -28.62 15.63 -22.54
C ALA A 610 -27.38 14.77 -22.20
N GLY A 611 -27.16 13.66 -22.92
CA GLY A 611 -26.00 12.78 -22.77
C GLY A 611 -26.04 11.88 -21.53
N VAL A 612 -27.19 11.73 -20.86
CA VAL A 612 -27.32 10.91 -19.64
C VAL A 612 -27.19 9.42 -19.96
N THR A 613 -27.79 8.98 -21.08
CA THR A 613 -27.67 7.61 -21.59
C THR A 613 -26.26 7.30 -22.06
N ALA A 614 -25.57 8.29 -22.61
CA ALA A 614 -24.15 8.15 -22.95
C ALA A 614 -23.28 7.99 -21.70
N ALA A 615 -23.58 8.69 -20.61
CA ALA A 615 -22.93 8.49 -19.31
C ALA A 615 -23.23 7.09 -18.75
N PHE A 616 -24.49 6.65 -18.80
CA PHE A 616 -24.90 5.30 -18.37
C PHE A 616 -24.15 4.20 -19.11
N ASN A 617 -23.95 4.33 -20.43
CA ASN A 617 -23.21 3.34 -21.22
C ASN A 617 -21.68 3.35 -20.99
N ARG A 618 -21.13 4.42 -20.38
CA ARG A 618 -19.70 4.55 -20.07
C ARG A 618 -19.34 4.13 -18.65
N ASN A 619 -20.36 3.97 -17.81
CA ASN A 619 -20.26 3.35 -16.49
C ASN A 619 -19.90 1.88 -16.67
#